data_AF-A0A369K5R7-F1
#
_entry.id   AF-A0A369K5R7-F1
#
_cell.length_a   1.000
_cell.length_b   1.000
_cell.length_c   1.000
_cell.angle_alpha   90.00
_cell.angle_beta   90.00
_cell.angle_gamma   90.00
#
_symmetry.space_group_name_H-M   'P 1'
#
loop_
_entity.id
_entity.type
_entity.pdbx_description
1 polymer ?
#
loop_
_entity_poly.entity_id
_entity_poly.type
_entity_poly.pdbx_seq_one_letter_code
_entity_poly.pdbx_strand_id
1 'polypeptide(L)' 'MAPKAKARTLIVRLISTAQTGFFYTTQRLRQGPKLSAVKYDPKVFNPWEPAHHVYGASSFKAPLSWIPPEPILSKK' A
#
# COMPACT_ATOMS: atom_id res chain seq x y z
N MET A 1 18.95 -30.33 25.36
CA MET A 1 19.09 -29.25 24.35
C MET A 1 18.37 -28.02 24.86
N ALA A 2 19.01 -26.85 24.88
CA ALA A 2 18.35 -25.60 25.26
C ALA A 2 17.38 -25.16 24.15
N PRO A 3 16.18 -24.68 24.48
CA PRO A 3 15.22 -24.24 23.47
C PRO A 3 15.77 -23.01 22.72
N LYS A 4 15.61 -23.02 21.38
CA LYS A 4 16.08 -21.91 20.54
C LYS A 4 15.33 -20.63 20.92
N ALA A 5 16.08 -19.59 21.26
CA ALA A 5 15.52 -18.30 21.66
C ALA A 5 14.70 -17.69 20.51
N LYS A 6 13.49 -17.21 20.84
CA LYS A 6 12.61 -16.51 19.89
C LYS A 6 12.96 -15.02 19.85
N ALA A 7 12.79 -14.39 18.69
CA ALA A 7 13.02 -12.96 18.54
C ALA A 7 12.04 -12.12 19.39
N ARG A 8 12.58 -11.08 20.05
CA ARG A 8 11.83 -10.13 20.91
C ARG A 8 10.87 -9.25 20.12
N THR A 9 11.24 -8.88 18.89
CA THR A 9 10.47 -7.99 18.00
C THR A 9 9.84 -8.74 16.83
N LEU A 10 8.81 -8.12 16.26
CA LEU A 10 8.07 -8.54 15.09
C LEU A 10 8.05 -7.43 14.06
N ILE A 11 8.27 -7.78 12.79
CA ILE A 11 7.97 -6.90 11.66
C ILE A 11 6.47 -7.07 11.37
N VAL A 12 5.74 -5.96 11.32
CA VAL A 12 4.29 -5.92 11.09
C VAL A 12 3.95 -4.97 9.95
N ARG A 13 2.81 -5.21 9.31
CA ARG A 13 2.23 -4.33 8.30
C ARG A 13 1.06 -3.57 8.93
N LEU A 14 1.13 -2.24 8.92
CA LEU A 14 0.02 -1.36 9.24
C LEU A 14 -0.79 -1.17 7.97
N ILE A 15 -1.94 -1.82 7.90
CA ILE A 15 -2.82 -1.78 6.72
C ILE A 15 -3.67 -0.50 6.78
N SER A 16 -3.74 0.21 5.65
CA SER A 16 -4.59 1.40 5.52
C SER A 16 -6.07 1.04 5.67
N THR A 17 -6.81 1.84 6.45
CA THR A 17 -8.25 1.69 6.61
C THR A 17 -9.03 2.23 5.41
N ALA A 18 -8.38 2.93 4.49
CA ALA A 18 -9.00 3.45 3.26
C ALA A 18 -9.21 2.37 2.16
N GLN A 19 -8.94 1.09 2.47
CA GLN A 19 -9.14 -0.05 1.57
C GLN A 19 -8.37 0.05 0.22
N THR A 20 -7.29 0.82 0.17
CA THR A 20 -6.42 0.96 -1.02
C THR A 20 -5.43 -0.19 -1.19
N GLY A 21 -5.27 -1.03 -0.15
CA GLY A 21 -4.23 -2.05 -0.08
C GLY A 21 -2.82 -1.51 0.23
N PHE A 22 -2.66 -0.21 0.46
CA PHE A 22 -1.39 0.37 0.91
C PHE A 22 -1.09 0.01 2.38
N PHE A 23 0.19 -0.14 2.71
CA PHE A 23 0.62 -0.52 4.04
C PHE A 23 1.99 0.07 4.38
N TYR A 24 2.22 0.29 5.67
CA TYR A 24 3.54 0.59 6.21
C TYR A 24 4.13 -0.60 6.93
N THR A 25 5.42 -0.84 6.74
CA THR A 25 6.17 -1.86 7.49
C THR A 25 6.80 -1.22 8.71
N THR A 26 6.56 -1.77 9.90
CA THR A 26 7.15 -1.29 11.16
C THR A 26 7.59 -2.45 12.04
N GLN A 27 8.38 -2.18 13.07
CA GLN A 27 8.73 -3.16 14.10
C GLN A 27 7.97 -2.88 15.39
N ARG A 28 7.55 -3.95 16.08
CA ARG A 28 6.96 -3.86 17.42
C ARG A 28 7.44 -4.99 18.33
N LEU A 29 7.31 -4.81 19.64
CA LEU A 29 7.54 -5.89 20.60
C LEU A 29 6.48 -6.98 20.46
N ARG A 30 6.92 -8.24 20.56
CA ARG A 30 6.03 -9.41 20.42
C ARG A 30 4.91 -9.42 21.47
N GLN A 31 5.24 -9.07 22.71
CA GLN A 31 4.30 -9.01 23.83
C GLN A 31 3.68 -7.62 24.04
N GLY A 32 3.97 -6.65 23.16
CA GLY A 32 3.40 -5.31 23.24
C GLY A 32 1.98 -5.21 22.63
N PRO A 33 1.29 -4.08 22.86
CA PRO A 33 -0.01 -3.82 22.24
C PRO A 33 0.08 -3.78 20.70
N LYS A 34 -1.07 -3.91 20.04
CA LYS A 34 -1.17 -3.70 18.58
C LYS A 34 -0.92 -2.23 18.28
N LEU A 35 -0.26 -1.96 17.16
CA LEU A 35 0.02 -0.61 16.71
C LEU A 35 -1.16 -0.06 15.91
N SER A 36 -1.56 1.18 16.19
CA SER A 36 -2.49 1.98 15.41
C SER A 36 -1.89 3.37 15.24
N ALA A 37 -1.89 3.90 14.02
CA ALA A 37 -1.33 5.21 13.72
C ALA A 37 -2.09 5.86 12.56
N VAL A 38 -2.20 7.19 12.61
CA VAL A 38 -2.66 7.99 11.47
C VAL A 38 -1.44 8.27 10.60
N LYS A 39 -1.45 7.79 9.37
CA LYS A 39 -0.39 8.01 8.37
C LYS A 39 -1.00 8.33 7.02
N TYR A 40 -0.19 8.96 6.18
CA TYR A 40 -0.57 9.27 4.80
C TYR A 40 -0.72 8.00 3.96
N ASP A 41 -1.75 7.94 3.12
CA ASP A 41 -1.93 6.88 2.13
C ASP A 41 -1.88 7.52 0.73
N PRO A 42 -0.76 7.35 -0.02
CA PRO A 42 -0.60 7.99 -1.32
C PRO A 42 -1.63 7.50 -2.35
N LYS A 43 -2.22 6.31 -2.15
CA LYS A 43 -3.18 5.75 -3.11
C LYS A 43 -4.56 6.38 -3.01
N VAL A 44 -4.90 7.02 -1.89
CA VAL A 44 -6.22 7.65 -1.69
C VAL A 44 -6.42 8.82 -2.63
N PHE A 45 -5.36 9.58 -2.92
CA PHE A 45 -5.43 10.79 -3.73
C PHE A 45 -4.69 10.63 -5.07
N ASN A 46 -4.35 9.42 -5.52
CA ASN A 46 -3.69 9.27 -6.80
C ASN A 46 -4.72 8.95 -7.91
N PRO A 47 -5.25 9.95 -8.64
CA PRO A 47 -6.22 9.73 -9.71
C PRO A 47 -5.63 8.95 -10.91
N TRP A 48 -4.31 8.74 -10.91
CA TRP A 48 -3.55 8.13 -11.98
C TRP A 48 -3.19 6.66 -11.74
N GLU A 49 -3.35 6.14 -10.52
CA GLU A 49 -3.09 4.73 -10.22
C GLU A 49 -4.41 3.96 -10.37
N PRO A 50 -4.60 3.20 -11.47
CA PRO A 50 -5.84 2.49 -11.65
C PRO A 50 -5.90 1.37 -10.60
N ALA A 51 -7.07 1.13 -10.02
CA ALA A 51 -7.29 0.19 -8.92
C ALA A 51 -7.08 -1.28 -9.34
N HIS A 52 -5.84 -1.66 -9.66
CA HIS A 52 -5.50 -2.96 -10.26
C HIS A 52 -5.32 -4.10 -9.25
N HIS A 53 -5.44 -3.87 -7.94
CA HIS A 53 -5.13 -4.89 -6.92
C HIS A 53 -6.32 -5.38 -6.08
N VAL A 54 -7.55 -4.93 -6.36
CA VAL A 54 -8.74 -5.39 -5.61
C VAL A 54 -9.80 -6.05 -6.50
N TYR A 55 -9.77 -5.84 -7.81
CA TYR A 55 -10.72 -6.46 -8.73
C TYR A 55 -10.00 -7.43 -9.66
N GLY A 56 -10.26 -8.72 -9.47
CA GLY A 56 -9.84 -9.75 -10.42
C GLY A 56 -10.38 -9.39 -11.80
N ALA A 57 -9.48 -9.19 -12.76
CA ALA A 57 -9.65 -9.21 -14.21
C ALA A 57 -11.10 -9.11 -14.74
N SER A 58 -11.83 -8.05 -14.40
CA SER A 58 -12.97 -7.60 -15.19
C SER A 58 -12.54 -6.32 -15.88
N SER A 59 -12.39 -6.45 -17.20
CA SER A 59 -11.91 -5.40 -18.10
C SER A 59 -12.85 -4.20 -18.07
N PHE A 60 -12.68 -3.28 -17.11
CA PHE A 60 -13.17 -1.93 -17.27
C PHE A 60 -12.21 -1.21 -18.21
N LYS A 61 -12.48 -1.32 -19.51
CA LYS A 61 -11.78 -0.53 -20.53
C LYS A 61 -12.17 0.93 -20.26
N ALA A 62 -11.24 1.72 -19.72
CA ALA A 62 -11.45 3.16 -19.59
C ALA A 62 -11.84 3.71 -20.98
N PRO A 63 -12.85 4.58 -21.09
CA PRO A 63 -13.20 5.19 -22.37
C PRO A 63 -11.99 5.94 -22.90
N LEU A 64 -11.74 5.85 -24.21
CA LEU A 64 -10.58 6.44 -24.90
C LEU A 64 -10.44 7.96 -24.66
N SER A 65 -11.49 8.61 -24.17
CA SER A 65 -11.53 10.02 -23.76
C SER A 65 -10.82 10.32 -22.43
N TRP A 66 -10.42 9.31 -21.66
CA TRP A 66 -9.76 9.46 -20.34
C TRP A 66 -8.27 9.10 -20.37
N ILE A 67 -7.63 9.14 -21.55
CA ILE A 67 -6.18 9.07 -21.64
C ILE A 67 -5.65 10.49 -21.41
N PRO A 68 -4.94 10.79 -20.31
CA PRO A 68 -4.28 12.08 -20.18
C PRO A 68 -3.29 12.28 -21.33
N PRO A 69 -3.16 13.49 -21.89
CA PRO A 69 -2.13 13.76 -22.87
C PRO A 69 -0.76 13.46 -22.25
N GLU A 70 0.07 12.69 -22.98
CA GLU A 70 1.43 12.33 -22.59
C GLU A 70 2.20 13.57 -22.07
N PRO A 71 2.97 13.46 -20.97
CA PRO A 71 3.82 14.56 -20.56
C PRO A 71 4.80 14.81 -21.70
N ILE A 72 4.69 15.98 -22.33
CA ILE A 72 5.63 16.44 -23.34
C ILE A 72 7.00 16.51 -22.64
N LEU A 73 7.80 15.46 -22.80
CA LEU A 73 9.22 15.48 -22.50
C LEU A 73 9.82 16.58 -23.38
N SER A 74 9.91 17.78 -22.81
CA SER A 74 10.66 18.89 -23.37
C SER A 74 12.12 18.47 -23.41
N LYS A 75 12.56 17.92 -24.55
CA LYS A 75 13.97 17.96 -24.93
C LYS A 75 14.37 19.43 -25.05
N LYS A 76 15.10 19.93 -24.05
CA LYS A 76 16.06 21.02 -24.17
C LYS A 76 17.23 20.72 -23.26
#